data_AF-B6VFG4-F1
#
_entry.id   AF-B6VFG4-F1
#
_cell.length_a   1.000
_cell.length_b   1.000
_cell.length_c   1.000
_cell.angle_alpha   90.00
_cell.angle_beta   90.00
_cell.angle_gamma   90.00
#
_symmetry.space_group_name_H-M   'P 1'
#
loop_
_entity.id
_entity.type
_entity.pdbx_description
1 polymer ?
#
loop_
_entity_poly.entity_id
_entity_poly.type
_entity_poly.pdbx_seq_one_letter_code
_entity_poly.pdbx_strand_id
1 'polypeptide(L)'
;SGPPSEPSSKIIHTYIKDKHYSGITFGDKSRVGRGGMTAKVKAAFVASNSGTPVVITSGFASQSIVRVLQGEKIGTLFHKDASLWEPSKDVSAREMAVA
;
A
#
# COMPACT_ATOMS: atom_id res chain seq x y z
N SER A 1 5.05 5.97 -6.72
CA SER A 1 4.54 4.70 -7.28
C SER A 1 3.96 4.98 -8.65
N GLY A 2 4.12 4.07 -9.61
CA GLY A 2 3.63 4.23 -10.99
C GLY A 2 2.80 3.01 -11.45
N PRO A 3 2.42 2.91 -12.73
CA PRO A 3 1.72 1.75 -13.25
C PRO A 3 2.48 0.44 -12.97
N PRO A 4 1.81 -0.67 -12.62
CA PRO A 4 2.48 -1.94 -12.32
C PRO A 4 3.30 -2.53 -13.48
N SER A 5 3.04 -2.08 -14.72
CA SER A 5 3.79 -2.48 -15.91
C SER A 5 5.13 -1.77 -16.06
N GLU A 6 5.34 -0.66 -15.35
CA GLU A 6 6.57 0.12 -15.42
C GLU A 6 7.64 -0.48 -14.50
N PRO A 7 8.84 -0.82 -15.02
CA PRO A 7 9.91 -1.42 -14.22
C PRO A 7 10.39 -0.55 -13.05
N SER A 8 10.24 0.77 -13.17
CA SER A 8 10.60 1.75 -12.13
C SER A 8 9.55 1.86 -11.02
N SER A 9 8.38 1.22 -11.18
CA SER A 9 7.32 1.28 -10.20
C SER A 9 7.66 0.47 -8.96
N LYS A 10 7.49 1.10 -7.80
CA LYS A 10 7.69 0.47 -6.49
C LYS A 10 6.35 0.16 -5.84
N ILE A 11 6.25 -1.03 -5.27
CA ILE A 11 5.13 -1.41 -4.41
C ILE A 11 5.16 -0.56 -3.13
N ILE A 12 3.98 -0.13 -2.71
CA ILE A 12 3.75 0.44 -1.38
C ILE A 12 3.38 -0.72 -0.47
N HIS A 13 4.25 -1.07 0.47
CA HIS A 13 3.99 -2.20 1.36
C HIS A 13 3.02 -1.87 2.49
N THR A 14 2.97 -0.60 2.91
CA THR A 14 2.05 -0.12 3.94
C THR A 14 1.40 1.16 3.44
N TYR A 15 0.08 1.17 3.34
CA TYR A 15 -0.67 2.34 2.94
C TYR A 15 -0.90 3.26 4.13
N ILE A 16 -0.40 4.49 4.00
CA ILE A 16 -0.62 5.60 4.94
C ILE A 16 -1.31 6.73 4.19
N LYS A 17 -2.53 7.07 4.62
CA LYS A 17 -3.39 8.03 3.93
C LYS A 17 -2.69 9.36 3.68
N ASP A 18 -2.06 9.95 4.70
CA ASP A 18 -1.48 11.29 4.58
C ASP A 18 -0.28 11.35 3.63
N LYS A 19 0.42 10.23 3.43
CA LYS A 19 1.56 10.13 2.50
C LYS A 19 1.16 9.71 1.08
N HIS A 20 0.12 8.89 0.96
CA HIS A 20 -0.17 8.17 -0.28
C HIS A 20 -1.44 8.65 -0.98
N TYR A 21 -2.40 9.25 -0.27
CA TYR A 21 -3.71 9.58 -0.83
C TYR A 21 -3.63 10.64 -1.93
N SER A 22 -2.82 11.69 -1.75
CA SER A 22 -2.67 12.78 -2.72
C SER A 22 -1.79 12.42 -3.92
N GLY A 23 -0.87 11.46 -3.77
CA GLY A 23 0.16 11.16 -4.77
C GLY A 23 -0.13 9.94 -5.65
N ILE A 24 -1.18 9.17 -5.38
CA ILE A 24 -1.50 7.97 -6.16
C ILE A 24 -2.66 8.24 -7.10
N THR A 25 -2.37 8.17 -8.40
CA THR A 25 -3.40 8.05 -9.43
C THR A 25 -3.68 6.58 -9.67
N PHE A 26 -4.91 6.16 -9.40
CA PHE A 26 -5.34 4.81 -9.71
C PHE A 26 -5.72 4.72 -11.19
N GLY A 27 -5.06 3.81 -11.92
CA GLY A 27 -5.38 3.56 -13.32
C GLY A 27 -6.79 3.01 -13.52
N ASP A 28 -7.22 3.03 -14.78
CA ASP A 28 -8.56 2.61 -15.17
C ASP A 28 -8.87 1.15 -14.86
N LYS A 29 -10.17 0.83 -14.90
CA LYS A 29 -10.68 -0.52 -14.71
C LYS A 29 -9.98 -1.50 -15.66
N SER A 30 -9.51 -2.63 -15.13
CA SER A 30 -8.98 -3.71 -15.97
C SER A 30 -10.10 -4.44 -16.73
N ARG A 31 -9.75 -5.09 -17.84
CA ARG A 31 -10.68 -5.84 -18.73
C ARG A 31 -11.62 -6.79 -17.98
N VAL A 32 -11.15 -7.43 -16.92
CA VAL A 32 -11.88 -8.46 -16.16
C VAL A 32 -12.44 -7.97 -14.83
N GLY A 33 -12.08 -6.76 -14.38
CA GLY A 33 -12.50 -6.21 -13.09
C GLY A 33 -13.85 -5.49 -13.20
N ARG A 34 -14.74 -5.66 -12.21
CA ARG A 34 -15.96 -4.84 -12.10
C ARG A 34 -15.70 -3.51 -11.37
N GLY A 35 -14.85 -3.54 -10.34
CA GLY A 35 -14.35 -2.36 -9.63
C GLY A 35 -12.83 -2.23 -9.81
N GLY A 36 -12.39 -1.09 -10.34
CA GLY A 36 -10.97 -0.77 -10.56
C GLY A 36 -10.15 -0.71 -9.25
N MET A 37 -8.91 -0.24 -9.34
CA MET A 37 -8.03 -0.16 -8.16
C MET A 37 -8.60 0.79 -7.09
N THR A 38 -9.21 1.91 -7.50
CA THR A 38 -9.88 2.88 -6.61
C THR A 38 -10.90 2.23 -5.70
N ALA A 39 -11.75 1.34 -6.22
CA ALA A 39 -12.77 0.67 -5.43
C ALA A 39 -12.15 -0.27 -4.38
N LYS A 40 -11.10 -1.01 -4.74
CA LYS A 40 -10.38 -1.90 -3.82
C LYS A 40 -9.71 -1.12 -2.69
N VAL A 41 -9.06 0.00 -3.02
CA VAL A 41 -8.41 0.87 -2.03
C VAL A 41 -9.43 1.52 -1.10
N LYS A 42 -10.56 2.01 -1.65
CA LYS A 42 -11.63 2.58 -0.81
C LYS A 42 -12.22 1.55 0.15
N ALA A 43 -12.47 0.33 -0.31
CA ALA A 43 -12.96 -0.76 0.53
C ALA A 43 -11.95 -1.14 1.63
N ALA A 44 -10.68 -1.31 1.26
CA ALA A 44 -9.61 -1.63 2.21
C ALA A 44 -9.43 -0.52 3.26
N PHE A 45 -9.49 0.75 2.84
CA PHE A 45 -9.43 1.89 3.74
C PHE A 45 -10.59 1.88 4.76
N VAL A 46 -11.83 1.73 4.30
CA VAL A 46 -13.01 1.70 5.19
C VAL A 46 -12.95 0.54 6.18
N ALA A 47 -12.60 -0.67 5.72
CA ALA A 47 -12.46 -1.85 6.57
C ALA A 47 -11.34 -1.68 7.60
N SER A 48 -10.16 -1.20 7.18
CA SER A 48 -9.02 -0.96 8.08
C SER A 48 -9.31 0.09 9.14
N ASN A 49 -10.02 1.17 8.77
CA ASN A 49 -10.42 2.21 9.71
C ASN A 49 -11.54 1.75 10.66
N SER A 50 -12.27 0.69 10.30
CA SER A 50 -13.26 0.03 11.17
C SER A 50 -12.65 -1.04 12.07
N GLY A 51 -11.31 -1.15 12.12
CA GLY A 51 -10.59 -2.09 12.98
C GLY A 51 -10.30 -3.44 12.36
N THR A 52 -10.58 -3.66 11.07
CA THR A 52 -10.22 -4.90 10.34
C THR A 52 -9.05 -4.66 9.40
N PRO A 53 -7.82 -5.11 9.73
CA PRO A 53 -6.67 -5.00 8.84
C PRO A 53 -6.95 -5.64 7.47
N VAL A 54 -6.48 -5.01 6.40
CA VAL A 54 -6.68 -5.51 5.03
C VAL A 54 -5.36 -5.54 4.29
N VAL A 55 -5.11 -6.62 3.54
CA VAL A 55 -3.99 -6.70 2.59
C VAL A 55 -4.52 -6.83 1.17
N ILE A 56 -4.06 -5.95 0.28
CA ILE A 56 -4.27 -6.08 -1.16
C ILE A 56 -3.01 -6.70 -1.76
N THR A 57 -3.12 -7.90 -2.33
CA THR A 57 -2.01 -8.62 -2.96
C THR A 57 -2.44 -9.28 -4.27
N SER A 58 -1.47 -9.78 -5.05
CA SER A 58 -1.76 -10.49 -6.30
C SER A 58 -2.25 -11.91 -6.02
N GLY A 59 -3.42 -12.26 -6.57
CA GLY A 59 -3.94 -13.63 -6.50
C GLY A 59 -3.12 -14.65 -7.30
N PHE A 60 -2.30 -14.19 -8.26
CA PHE A 60 -1.39 -15.05 -9.02
C PHE A 60 -0.07 -15.32 -8.30
N ALA A 61 0.20 -14.64 -7.18
CA ALA A 61 1.39 -14.92 -6.39
C ALA A 61 1.24 -16.28 -5.66
N SER A 62 2.25 -17.13 -5.80
CA SER A 62 2.28 -18.44 -5.13
C SER A 62 2.16 -18.29 -3.62
N GLN A 63 1.28 -19.11 -3.03
CA GLN A 63 1.01 -19.17 -1.59
C GLN A 63 0.68 -17.81 -0.96
N SER A 64 0.10 -16.88 -1.73
CA SER A 64 -0.17 -15.51 -1.30
C SER A 64 -0.89 -15.42 0.05
N ILE A 65 -1.91 -16.26 0.29
CA ILE A 65 -2.64 -16.27 1.56
C ILE A 65 -1.73 -16.65 2.73
N VAL A 66 -0.99 -17.76 2.63
CA VAL A 66 -0.11 -18.25 3.70
C VAL A 66 0.97 -17.22 4.03
N ARG A 67 1.58 -16.63 2.99
CA ARG A 67 2.63 -15.62 3.13
C ARG A 67 2.12 -14.33 3.78
N VAL A 68 0.89 -13.90 3.45
CA VAL A 68 0.24 -12.77 4.15
C VAL A 68 0.07 -13.10 5.63
N LEU A 69 -0.41 -14.30 5.96
CA LEU A 69 -0.61 -14.73 7.35
C LEU A 69 0.71 -14.85 8.13
N GLN A 70 1.82 -15.14 7.45
CA GLN A 70 3.17 -15.14 8.02
C GLN A 70 3.76 -13.73 8.21
N GLY A 71 3.04 -12.68 7.79
CA GLY A 71 3.51 -11.29 7.90
C GLY A 71 4.52 -10.89 6.83
N GLU A 72 4.65 -11.67 5.74
CA GLU A 72 5.50 -11.26 4.62
C GLU A 72 4.97 -9.99 3.95
N LYS A 73 5.89 -9.13 3.50
CA LYS A 73 5.58 -7.88 2.80
C LYS A 73 5.19 -8.14 1.35
N ILE A 74 4.06 -8.82 1.13
CA ILE A 74 3.52 -9.12 -0.19
C ILE A 74 2.26 -8.31 -0.50
N GLY A 75 2.41 -7.34 -1.40
CA GLY A 75 1.35 -6.37 -1.70
C GLY A 75 1.35 -5.21 -0.72
N THR A 76 0.16 -4.71 -0.37
CA THR A 76 -0.05 -3.48 0.41
C THR A 76 -0.96 -3.72 1.61
N LEU A 77 -0.45 -3.46 2.81
CA LEU A 77 -1.17 -3.49 4.07
C LEU A 77 -1.91 -2.17 4.33
N PHE A 78 -3.15 -2.28 4.77
CA PHE A 78 -4.00 -1.19 5.27
C PHE A 78 -4.29 -1.45 6.74
N HIS A 79 -3.89 -0.52 7.60
CA HIS A 79 -4.09 -0.60 9.04
C HIS A 79 -4.35 0.79 9.61
N LYS A 80 -5.24 0.91 10.61
CA LYS A 80 -5.57 2.20 11.24
C LYS A 80 -4.34 2.87 11.88
N ASP A 81 -3.43 2.07 12.41
CA ASP A 81 -2.21 2.51 13.09
C ASP A 81 -0.98 2.54 12.17
N ALA A 82 -1.16 2.38 10.85
CA ALA A 82 -0.05 2.32 9.90
C ALA A 82 0.91 3.53 9.98
N SER A 83 0.37 4.71 10.28
CA SER A 83 1.14 5.95 10.45
C SER A 83 2.07 5.94 11.68
N LEU A 84 1.82 5.09 12.67
CA LEU A 84 2.65 4.95 13.88
C LEU A 84 3.84 4.03 13.66
N TRP A 85 3.77 3.13 12.68
CA TRP A 85 4.79 2.10 12.45
C TRP A 85 5.80 2.46 11.38
N GLU A 86 5.47 3.42 10.54
CA GLU A 86 6.46 3.94 9.63
C GLU A 86 7.42 4.79 10.46
N PRO A 87 8.71 4.43 10.54
CA PRO A 87 9.65 5.25 11.27
C PRO A 87 9.53 6.66 10.71
N SER A 88 9.26 7.63 11.58
CA SER A 88 9.61 9.03 11.34
C SER A 88 10.98 8.96 10.70
N LYS A 89 11.11 9.41 9.45
CA LYS A 89 12.41 9.43 8.77
C LYS A 89 13.42 9.91 9.80
N ASP A 90 14.32 9.03 10.24
CA ASP A 90 15.52 9.49 10.92
C ASP A 90 16.14 10.43 9.91
N VAL A 91 16.01 11.73 10.17
CA VAL A 91 16.63 12.75 9.36
C VAL A 91 18.09 12.41 9.43
N SER A 92 18.70 12.04 8.30
CA SER A 92 20.09 11.67 8.32
C SER A 92 20.89 12.87 8.87
N ALA A 93 21.94 12.64 9.66
CA ALA A 93 22.76 13.74 10.19
C ALA A 93 23.22 14.71 9.08
N ARG A 94 23.33 14.20 7.85
CA ARG A 94 23.62 14.97 6.64
C ARG A 94 22.49 15.94 6.25
N GLU A 95 21.23 15.54 6.32
CA GLU A 95 20.09 16.43 5.99
C GLU A 95 19.89 17.52 7.05
N MET A 96 20.21 17.25 8.32
CA MET A 96 20.20 18.28 9.37
C MET A 96 21.34 19.30 9.22
N ALA A 97 22.49 18.89 8.68
CA ALA A 97 23.67 19.75 8.55
C ALA A 97 23.59 20.72 7.35
N VAL A 98 22.62 20.55 6.45
CA VAL A 98 22.47 21.35 5.22
C VAL A 98 21.34 22.40 5.32
N ALA A 99 20.55 22.36 6.39
CA ALA A 99 19.54 23.39 6.71
C ALA A 99 20.14 24.47 7.62
#